data_AF-A0A661EAJ1-F1
#
_entry.id   AF-A0A661EAJ1-F1
#
_cell.length_a   1.000
_cell.length_b   1.000
_cell.length_c   1.000
_cell.angle_alpha   90.00
_cell.angle_beta   90.00
_cell.angle_gamma   90.00
#
_symmetry.space_group_name_H-M   'P 1'
#
loop_
_entity.id
_entity.type
_entity.pdbx_description
1 polymer ?
#
loop_
_entity_poly.entity_id
_entity_poly.type
_entity_poly.pdbx_seq_one_letter_code
_entity_poly.pdbx_strand_id
1 'polypeptide(L)'
;MQLLVIFLTNLEYILMKTMNLMKLFGIVALTGALAIGCAEAPKEGEPEPANNSLEDLVKSIEDLKKAEDCKSDASDAKLAEAEKLAKELKFDEAKVAYDEAKAMVDECRAAKNATPTDSITYTVVGGDHLWGISAKDEIYGNAFQWPLIYKANADKINDPDLIKIGQELTVNKGVSEAEVEAAVNHAKTRGSWTVGGIESSDKAYANQ
;
A
#
# COMPACT_ATOMS: atom_id res chain seq x y z
N MET A 1 -26.08 6.48 40.28
CA MET A 1 -24.96 5.62 40.71
C MET A 1 -24.14 5.04 39.55
N GLN A 2 -24.73 4.61 38.42
CA GLN A 2 -23.97 4.06 37.27
C GLN A 2 -23.01 5.05 36.58
N LEU A 3 -23.35 6.34 36.50
CA LEU A 3 -22.47 7.35 35.87
C LEU A 3 -21.16 7.61 36.64
N LEU A 4 -21.15 7.41 37.97
CA LEU A 4 -19.97 7.67 38.81
C LEU A 4 -18.96 6.49 38.74
N VAL A 5 -19.45 5.28 38.46
CA VAL A 5 -18.61 4.07 38.27
C VAL A 5 -17.83 4.15 36.96
N ILE A 6 -18.43 4.67 35.88
CA ILE A 6 -17.78 4.81 34.56
C ILE A 6 -16.66 5.86 34.59
N PHE A 7 -16.80 6.91 35.40
CA PHE A 7 -15.77 7.94 35.57
C PHE A 7 -14.56 7.42 36.36
N LEU A 8 -14.78 6.58 37.37
CA LEU A 8 -13.68 5.99 38.16
C LEU A 8 -12.90 4.93 37.37
N THR A 9 -13.58 4.09 36.57
CA THR A 9 -12.90 3.10 35.73
C THR A 9 -12.11 3.71 34.57
N ASN A 10 -12.58 4.83 33.99
CA ASN A 10 -11.83 5.54 32.94
C ASN A 10 -10.55 6.19 33.48
N LEU A 11 -10.55 6.68 34.71
CA LEU A 11 -9.36 7.31 35.31
C LEU A 11 -8.27 6.28 35.65
N GLU A 12 -8.65 5.10 36.15
CA GLU A 12 -7.71 3.99 36.37
C GLU A 12 -7.11 3.45 35.06
N TYR A 13 -7.91 3.36 33.99
CA TYR A 13 -7.42 2.94 32.67
C TYR A 13 -6.38 3.91 32.08
N ILE A 14 -6.59 5.22 32.27
CA ILE A 14 -5.67 6.26 31.77
C ILE A 14 -4.35 6.25 32.56
N LEU A 15 -4.39 5.99 33.88
CA LEU A 15 -3.18 5.89 34.72
C LEU A 15 -2.33 4.65 34.38
N MET A 16 -2.94 3.53 33.98
CA MET A 16 -2.19 2.33 33.59
C MET A 16 -1.50 2.46 32.23
N LYS A 17 -2.06 3.23 31.30
CA LYS A 17 -1.52 3.41 29.94
C LYS A 17 -0.27 4.32 29.90
N THR A 18 -0.14 5.27 30.82
CA THR A 18 1.03 6.16 30.90
C THR A 18 2.25 5.50 31.54
N MET A 19 2.06 4.53 32.45
CA MET A 19 3.16 3.81 33.11
C MET A 19 3.91 2.84 32.17
N ASN A 20 3.30 2.39 31.08
CA ASN A 20 3.96 1.50 30.11
C ASN A 20 4.85 2.25 29.10
N LEU A 21 4.86 3.59 29.14
CA LEU A 21 5.68 4.45 28.27
C LEU A 21 7.05 4.81 28.90
N MET A 22 7.29 4.48 30.17
CA MET A 22 8.56 4.79 30.86
C MET A 22 9.63 3.68 30.82
N LYS A 23 9.40 2.56 30.13
CA LYS A 23 10.37 1.43 30.09
C LYS A 23 11.37 1.45 28.92
N LEU A 24 11.44 2.50 28.11
CA LEU A 24 12.26 2.50 26.89
C LEU A 24 13.54 3.33 26.90
N PHE A 25 13.92 3.97 28.01
CA PHE A 25 15.16 4.75 28.08
C PHE A 25 16.08 4.22 29.17
N GLY A 26 16.99 3.31 28.80
CA GLY A 26 18.05 2.91 29.70
C GLY A 26 18.92 1.77 29.21
N ILE A 27 19.82 2.03 28.25
CA ILE A 27 21.17 1.43 28.21
C ILE A 27 22.12 2.45 27.56
N VAL A 28 22.88 3.18 28.39
CA VAL A 28 24.11 3.88 28.01
C VAL A 28 25.23 3.35 28.89
N ALA A 29 26.40 3.17 28.26
CA ALA A 29 27.73 2.87 28.79
C ALA A 29 28.06 1.39 29.05
N LEU A 30 28.99 0.83 28.24
CA LEU A 30 30.27 0.37 28.79
C LEU A 30 31.36 0.14 27.69
N THR A 31 32.48 0.84 27.89
CA THR A 31 33.89 0.50 27.57
C THR A 31 34.36 0.32 26.14
N GLY A 32 35.35 1.16 25.79
CA GLY A 32 36.19 1.01 24.61
C GLY A 32 37.33 0.00 24.77
N ALA A 33 37.92 -0.35 23.63
CA ALA A 33 39.24 -0.93 23.51
C ALA A 33 39.93 -0.26 22.31
N LEU A 34 41.13 0.30 22.56
CA LEU A 34 42.07 0.72 21.54
C LEU A 34 42.57 -0.52 20.78
N ALA A 35 42.53 -0.48 19.45
CA ALA A 35 43.40 -1.27 18.61
C ALA A 35 44.11 -0.32 17.65
N ILE A 36 45.39 -0.10 17.93
CA ILE A 36 46.36 0.49 17.01
C ILE A 36 46.63 -0.58 15.96
N GLY A 37 46.15 -0.35 14.74
CA GLY A 37 46.45 -1.19 13.57
C GLY A 37 46.81 -0.29 12.41
N CYS A 38 48.11 -0.20 12.10
CA CYS A 38 48.59 0.34 10.84
C CYS A 38 48.17 -0.62 9.71
N ALA A 39 47.35 -0.16 8.78
CA ALA A 39 47.17 -0.80 7.48
C ALA A 39 46.79 0.27 6.46
N GLU A 40 47.58 0.33 5.39
CA GLU A 40 47.41 1.05 4.12
C GLU A 40 46.32 2.15 4.03
N ALA A 41 46.78 3.37 3.79
CA ALA A 41 45.94 4.44 3.24
C ALA A 41 45.31 3.99 1.91
N PRO A 42 43.97 3.98 1.78
CA PRO A 42 43.35 4.02 0.47
C PRO A 42 43.57 5.42 -0.07
N LYS A 43 44.23 5.46 -1.23
CA LYS A 43 44.48 6.66 -2.02
C LYS A 43 43.22 7.51 -2.06
N GLU A 44 43.32 8.75 -1.59
CA GLU A 44 42.44 9.82 -1.99
C GLU A 44 42.48 9.86 -3.51
N GLY A 45 41.39 9.38 -4.13
CA GLY A 45 41.11 9.67 -5.51
C GLY A 45 40.86 11.16 -5.63
N GLU A 46 41.65 11.80 -6.47
CA GLU A 46 41.32 13.07 -7.13
C GLU A 46 39.83 13.15 -7.49
N PRO A 47 39.23 14.36 -7.49
CA PRO A 47 37.82 14.54 -7.79
C PRO A 47 37.52 14.07 -9.21
N GLU A 48 36.88 12.90 -9.34
CA GLU A 48 36.33 12.44 -10.60
C GLU A 48 35.18 13.37 -11.06
N PRO A 49 35.10 13.67 -12.36
CA PRO A 49 34.29 14.76 -12.88
C PRO A 49 32.79 14.51 -12.71
N ALA A 50 32.08 15.56 -12.28
CA ALA A 50 30.64 15.62 -12.03
C ALA A 50 29.74 15.42 -13.28
N ASN A 51 29.86 14.29 -13.98
CA ASN A 51 29.05 13.97 -15.16
C ASN A 51 28.27 12.64 -15.06
N ASN A 52 28.39 11.89 -13.96
CA ASN A 52 27.59 10.69 -13.75
C ASN A 52 26.20 10.98 -13.13
N SER A 53 26.04 12.10 -12.42
CA SER A 53 24.79 12.41 -11.71
C SER A 53 23.61 12.73 -12.63
N LEU A 54 23.83 13.45 -13.74
CA LEU A 54 22.75 13.86 -14.66
C LEU A 54 22.28 12.72 -15.56
N GLU A 55 23.20 11.92 -16.10
CA GLU A 55 22.86 10.74 -16.92
C GLU A 55 22.08 9.71 -16.08
N ASP A 56 22.48 9.50 -14.82
CA ASP A 56 21.79 8.61 -13.88
C ASP A 56 20.38 9.11 -13.53
N LEU A 57 20.20 10.42 -13.37
CA LEU A 57 18.89 11.03 -13.13
C LEU A 57 17.98 10.89 -14.35
N VAL A 58 18.49 11.16 -15.55
CA VAL A 58 17.73 11.00 -16.80
C VAL A 58 17.28 9.55 -16.99
N LYS A 59 18.16 8.58 -16.71
CA LYS A 59 17.82 7.16 -16.73
C LYS A 59 16.73 6.83 -15.71
N SER A 60 16.85 7.34 -14.49
CA SER A 60 15.87 7.11 -13.42
C SER A 60 14.49 7.71 -13.74
N ILE A 61 14.46 8.88 -14.39
CA ILE A 61 13.24 9.51 -14.89
C ILE A 61 12.60 8.61 -15.97
N GLU A 62 13.39 8.08 -16.90
CA GLU A 62 12.88 7.20 -17.95
C GLU A 62 12.34 5.87 -17.40
N ASP A 63 13.03 5.29 -16.41
CA ASP A 63 12.59 4.07 -15.74
C ASP A 63 11.27 4.28 -14.97
N LEU A 64 11.13 5.39 -14.24
CA LEU A 64 9.86 5.74 -13.56
C LEU A 64 8.71 5.98 -14.56
N LYS A 65 8.99 6.54 -15.75
CA LYS A 65 7.97 6.79 -16.77
C LYS A 65 7.45 5.52 -17.44
N LYS A 66 8.32 4.51 -17.58
CA LYS A 66 7.97 3.17 -18.10
C LYS A 66 7.18 2.35 -17.09
N ALA A 67 7.29 2.65 -15.81
CA ALA A 67 6.49 2.01 -14.78
C ALA A 67 5.01 2.39 -14.95
N GLU A 68 4.17 1.45 -15.39
CA GLU A 68 2.72 1.68 -15.59
C GLU A 68 1.92 1.57 -14.29
N ASP A 69 2.54 1.06 -13.23
CA ASP A 69 1.93 0.97 -11.93
C ASP A 69 1.82 2.35 -11.28
N CYS A 70 0.61 2.76 -10.90
CA CYS A 70 0.36 3.99 -10.14
C CYS A 70 0.62 5.32 -10.88
N LYS A 71 0.34 5.40 -12.19
CA LYS A 71 0.34 6.70 -12.91
C LYS A 71 -0.83 7.58 -12.46
N SER A 72 -0.53 8.86 -12.25
CA SER A 72 -1.49 9.92 -12.02
C SER A 72 -1.11 11.14 -12.84
N ASP A 73 -2.09 11.96 -13.23
CA ASP A 73 -1.83 13.21 -13.97
C ASP A 73 -0.82 14.11 -13.23
N ALA A 74 -0.83 14.05 -11.89
CA ALA A 74 0.06 14.84 -11.05
C ALA A 74 1.50 14.31 -11.03
N SER A 75 1.71 12.99 -10.94
CA SER A 75 3.06 12.39 -11.04
C SER A 75 3.63 12.53 -12.46
N ASP A 76 2.78 12.45 -13.49
CA ASP A 76 3.18 12.60 -14.89
C ASP A 76 3.58 14.04 -15.21
N ALA A 77 2.87 15.03 -14.68
CA ALA A 77 3.25 16.44 -14.79
C ALA A 77 4.61 16.72 -14.15
N LYS A 78 4.90 16.11 -12.99
CA LYS A 78 6.17 16.26 -12.28
C LYS A 78 7.34 15.56 -12.98
N LEU A 79 7.11 14.39 -13.58
CA LEU A 79 8.10 13.75 -14.44
C LEU A 79 8.42 14.58 -15.69
N ALA A 80 7.42 15.20 -16.32
CA ALA A 80 7.63 16.08 -17.47
C ALA A 80 8.43 17.34 -17.09
N GLU A 81 8.19 17.90 -15.91
CA GLU A 81 8.99 18.99 -15.34
C GLU A 81 10.44 18.56 -15.11
N ALA A 82 10.66 17.40 -14.48
CA ALA A 82 12.00 16.83 -14.26
C ALA A 82 12.77 16.61 -15.56
N GLU A 83 12.14 16.05 -16.60
CA GLU A 83 12.76 15.87 -17.93
C GLU A 83 13.18 17.19 -18.57
N LYS A 84 12.34 18.22 -18.46
CA LYS A 84 12.63 19.54 -19.03
C LYS A 84 13.83 20.16 -18.32
N LEU A 85 13.84 20.14 -16.99
CA LEU A 85 14.91 20.70 -16.18
C LEU A 85 16.24 19.95 -16.40
N ALA A 86 16.20 18.62 -16.54
CA ALA A 86 17.39 17.82 -16.86
C ALA A 86 17.99 18.20 -18.23
N LYS A 87 17.16 18.44 -19.25
CA LYS A 87 17.61 18.91 -20.58
C LYS A 87 18.20 20.32 -20.55
N GLU A 88 17.72 21.16 -19.63
CA GLU A 88 18.27 22.51 -19.39
C GLU A 88 19.53 22.49 -18.50
N LEU A 89 20.07 21.31 -18.16
CA LEU A 89 21.22 21.11 -17.25
C LEU A 89 20.98 21.65 -15.83
N LYS A 90 19.72 21.81 -15.42
CA LYS A 90 19.33 22.24 -14.08
C LYS A 90 19.16 21.04 -13.18
N PHE A 91 20.29 20.38 -12.88
CA PHE A 91 20.32 19.11 -12.16
C PHE A 91 19.58 19.16 -10.82
N ASP A 92 19.83 20.19 -9.99
CA ASP A 92 19.23 20.29 -8.65
C ASP A 92 17.70 20.43 -8.72
N GLU A 93 17.19 21.25 -9.65
CA GLU A 93 15.76 21.45 -9.85
C GLU A 93 15.10 20.19 -10.45
N ALA A 94 15.78 19.55 -11.41
CA ALA A 94 15.33 18.29 -12.00
C ALA A 94 15.24 17.17 -10.96
N LYS A 95 16.19 17.12 -10.03
CA LYS A 95 16.20 16.16 -8.94
C LYS A 95 15.04 16.37 -7.98
N VAL A 96 14.73 17.62 -7.63
CA VAL A 96 13.57 17.93 -6.78
C VAL A 96 12.27 17.47 -7.44
N ALA A 97 12.07 17.80 -8.72
CA ALA A 97 10.87 17.38 -9.45
C ALA A 97 10.78 15.85 -9.59
N TYR A 98 11.92 15.16 -9.77
CA TYR A 98 11.99 13.70 -9.78
C TYR A 98 11.65 13.09 -8.42
N ASP A 99 12.24 13.59 -7.33
CA ASP A 99 12.01 13.08 -5.97
C ASP A 99 10.54 13.29 -5.56
N GLU A 100 9.93 14.43 -5.93
CA GLU A 100 8.48 14.68 -5.77
C GLU A 100 7.64 13.65 -6.53
N ALA A 101 7.91 13.45 -7.83
CA ALA A 101 7.18 12.46 -8.62
C ALA A 101 7.34 11.05 -8.05
N LYS A 102 8.55 10.69 -7.64
CA LYS A 102 8.87 9.39 -7.05
C LYS A 102 8.11 9.19 -5.74
N ALA A 103 8.06 10.18 -4.86
CA ALA A 103 7.31 10.10 -3.61
C ALA A 103 5.82 9.82 -3.86
N MET A 104 5.21 10.50 -4.84
CA MET A 104 3.81 10.27 -5.20
C MET A 104 3.56 8.84 -5.70
N VAL A 105 4.47 8.31 -6.53
CA VAL A 105 4.39 6.93 -7.02
C VAL A 105 4.60 5.93 -5.88
N ASP A 106 5.56 6.17 -4.99
CA ASP A 106 5.85 5.31 -3.84
C ASP A 106 4.69 5.29 -2.84
N GLU A 107 4.05 6.44 -2.59
CA GLU A 107 2.85 6.54 -1.75
C GLU A 107 1.67 5.76 -2.36
N CYS A 108 1.45 5.84 -3.68
CA CYS A 108 0.43 5.04 -4.34
C CYS A 108 0.75 3.53 -4.26
N ARG A 109 2.02 3.13 -4.47
CA ARG A 109 2.44 1.74 -4.29
C ARG A 109 2.23 1.28 -2.86
N ALA A 110 2.54 2.13 -1.88
CA ALA A 110 2.30 1.84 -0.47
C ALA A 110 0.81 1.71 -0.17
N ALA A 111 -0.05 2.55 -0.75
CA ALA A 111 -1.50 2.46 -0.62
C ALA A 111 -2.05 1.17 -1.25
N LYS A 112 -1.59 0.78 -2.44
CA LYS A 112 -1.98 -0.49 -3.09
C LYS A 112 -1.54 -1.72 -2.30
N ASN A 113 -0.38 -1.64 -1.65
CA ASN A 113 0.18 -2.74 -0.87
C ASN A 113 -0.19 -2.66 0.61
N ALA A 114 -0.99 -1.68 1.03
CA ALA A 114 -1.40 -1.54 2.41
C ALA A 114 -2.26 -2.75 2.79
N THR A 115 -1.74 -3.61 3.66
CA THR A 115 -2.52 -4.68 4.26
C THR A 115 -3.58 -4.06 5.17
N PRO A 116 -4.88 -4.29 4.92
CA PRO A 116 -5.93 -3.70 5.73
C PRO A 116 -5.82 -4.17 7.19
N THR A 117 -5.78 -3.20 8.09
CA THR A 117 -5.55 -3.37 9.53
C THR A 117 -6.70 -4.09 10.24
N ASP A 118 -7.85 -4.21 9.56
CA ASP A 118 -9.04 -4.92 10.04
C ASP A 118 -9.52 -5.89 8.95
N SER A 119 -9.22 -7.17 9.11
CA SER A 119 -9.65 -8.25 8.23
C SER A 119 -10.12 -9.45 9.04
N ILE A 120 -11.09 -10.18 8.48
CA ILE A 120 -11.61 -11.42 9.05
C ILE A 120 -11.49 -12.56 8.04
N THR A 121 -11.49 -13.80 8.53
CA THR A 121 -11.59 -14.99 7.69
C THR A 121 -13.03 -15.48 7.65
N TYR A 122 -13.55 -15.72 6.45
CA TYR A 122 -14.87 -16.31 6.21
C TYR A 122 -14.72 -17.68 5.56
N THR A 123 -15.32 -18.71 6.15
CA THR A 123 -15.36 -20.06 5.57
C THR A 123 -16.61 -20.22 4.73
N VAL A 124 -16.44 -20.46 3.42
CA VAL A 124 -17.54 -20.62 2.47
C VAL A 124 -18.40 -21.83 2.83
N VAL A 125 -19.72 -21.65 2.88
CA VAL A 125 -20.71 -22.72 3.10
C VAL A 125 -21.53 -23.01 1.84
N GLY A 126 -22.35 -24.06 1.87
CA GLY A 126 -23.19 -24.43 0.73
C GLY A 126 -24.18 -23.34 0.33
N GLY A 127 -24.18 -22.96 -0.95
CA GLY A 127 -25.05 -21.92 -1.51
C GLY A 127 -24.45 -20.50 -1.49
N ASP A 128 -23.28 -20.34 -0.89
CA ASP A 128 -22.57 -19.07 -0.92
C ASP A 128 -22.05 -18.73 -2.33
N HIS A 129 -22.03 -17.44 -2.58
CA HIS A 129 -21.43 -16.78 -3.74
C HIS A 129 -20.98 -15.39 -3.27
N LEU A 130 -19.98 -14.78 -3.93
CA LEU A 130 -19.34 -13.57 -3.42
C LEU A 130 -20.34 -12.41 -3.17
N TRP A 131 -21.33 -12.26 -4.06
CA TRP A 131 -22.42 -11.29 -3.90
C TRP A 131 -23.23 -11.50 -2.61
N GLY A 132 -23.64 -12.74 -2.33
CA GLY A 132 -24.39 -13.09 -1.14
C GLY A 132 -23.58 -12.96 0.15
N ILE A 133 -22.28 -13.31 0.12
CA ILE A 133 -21.38 -13.11 1.26
C ILE A 133 -21.25 -11.61 1.57
N SER A 134 -21.02 -10.79 0.55
CA SER A 134 -20.90 -9.33 0.68
C SER A 134 -22.16 -8.66 1.23
N ALA A 135 -23.33 -9.22 0.93
CA ALA A 135 -24.62 -8.67 1.36
C ALA A 135 -24.89 -8.81 2.87
N LYS A 136 -24.17 -9.70 3.56
CA LYS A 136 -24.35 -9.94 5.00
C LYS A 136 -23.95 -8.71 5.81
N ASP A 137 -24.77 -8.31 6.79
CA ASP A 137 -24.53 -7.13 7.64
C ASP A 137 -23.21 -7.24 8.41
N GLU A 138 -22.83 -8.45 8.82
CA GLU A 138 -21.56 -8.73 9.50
C GLU A 138 -20.33 -8.68 8.59
N ILE A 139 -20.53 -8.62 7.26
CA ILE A 139 -19.48 -8.52 6.24
C ILE A 139 -19.38 -7.06 5.78
N TYR A 140 -20.27 -6.63 4.88
CA TYR A 140 -20.33 -5.26 4.36
C TYR A 140 -21.75 -4.68 4.36
N GLY A 141 -22.79 -5.50 4.53
CA GLY A 141 -24.19 -5.10 4.39
C GLY A 141 -24.54 -4.60 2.99
N ASN A 142 -23.68 -4.85 1.99
CA ASN A 142 -23.85 -4.36 0.64
C ASN A 142 -23.31 -5.37 -0.36
N ALA A 143 -24.22 -5.96 -1.14
CA ALA A 143 -23.88 -6.99 -2.09
C ALA A 143 -22.97 -6.51 -3.24
N PHE A 144 -23.03 -5.21 -3.59
CA PHE A 144 -22.18 -4.61 -4.63
C PHE A 144 -20.71 -4.48 -4.23
N GLN A 145 -20.35 -4.78 -2.98
CA GLN A 145 -18.96 -4.79 -2.51
C GLN A 145 -18.26 -6.14 -2.67
N TRP A 146 -18.90 -7.13 -3.30
CA TRP A 146 -18.29 -8.44 -3.57
C TRP A 146 -16.92 -8.37 -4.28
N PRO A 147 -16.61 -7.37 -5.14
CA PRO A 147 -15.28 -7.28 -5.75
C PRO A 147 -14.16 -7.11 -4.72
N LEU A 148 -14.42 -6.52 -3.55
CA LEU A 148 -13.44 -6.39 -2.48
C LEU A 148 -12.99 -7.77 -1.96
N ILE A 149 -13.94 -8.70 -1.80
CA ILE A 149 -13.65 -10.07 -1.39
C ILE A 149 -12.84 -10.77 -2.49
N TYR A 150 -13.21 -10.57 -3.76
CA TYR A 150 -12.48 -11.15 -4.88
C TYR A 150 -11.03 -10.64 -4.95
N LYS A 151 -10.83 -9.32 -4.89
CA LYS A 151 -9.51 -8.68 -4.92
C LYS A 151 -8.62 -9.17 -3.80
N ALA A 152 -9.14 -9.29 -2.58
CA ALA A 152 -8.40 -9.78 -1.42
C ALA A 152 -7.99 -11.27 -1.50
N ASN A 153 -8.56 -12.03 -2.44
CA ASN A 153 -8.35 -13.47 -2.59
C ASN A 153 -8.06 -13.86 -4.04
N ALA A 154 -7.53 -12.93 -4.86
CA ALA A 154 -7.27 -13.17 -6.28
C ALA A 154 -6.23 -14.28 -6.52
N ASP A 155 -5.41 -14.59 -5.51
CA ASP A 155 -4.49 -15.73 -5.47
C ASP A 155 -5.20 -17.09 -5.26
N LYS A 156 -6.40 -17.08 -4.65
CA LYS A 156 -7.18 -18.29 -4.31
C LYS A 156 -8.41 -18.48 -5.20
N ILE A 157 -8.95 -17.40 -5.76
CA ILE A 157 -10.16 -17.39 -6.59
C ILE A 157 -9.75 -17.11 -8.03
N ASN A 158 -9.87 -18.10 -8.90
CA ASN A 158 -9.60 -17.91 -10.33
C ASN A 158 -10.76 -17.25 -11.08
N ASP A 159 -11.98 -17.50 -10.61
CA ASP A 159 -13.23 -17.03 -11.18
C ASP A 159 -14.13 -16.57 -10.01
N PRO A 160 -14.53 -15.29 -9.94
CA PRO A 160 -15.35 -14.77 -8.84
C PRO A 160 -16.72 -15.45 -8.73
N ASP A 161 -17.21 -16.04 -9.80
CA ASP A 161 -18.49 -16.75 -9.81
C ASP A 161 -18.34 -18.22 -9.37
N LEU A 162 -17.09 -18.69 -9.14
CA LEU A 162 -16.79 -20.07 -8.74
C LEU A 162 -15.94 -20.14 -7.46
N ILE A 163 -16.62 -20.04 -6.31
CA ILE A 163 -16.04 -20.31 -4.99
C ILE A 163 -16.39 -21.72 -4.50
N LYS A 164 -15.52 -22.32 -3.67
CA LYS A 164 -15.68 -23.71 -3.20
C LYS A 164 -16.10 -23.75 -1.74
N ILE A 165 -16.99 -24.69 -1.40
CA ILE A 165 -17.35 -24.95 -0.01
C ILE A 165 -16.11 -25.31 0.80
N GLY A 166 -15.99 -24.76 2.02
CA GLY A 166 -14.84 -24.91 2.90
C GLY A 166 -13.65 -24.03 2.56
N GLN A 167 -13.70 -23.27 1.46
CA GLN A 167 -12.67 -22.30 1.12
C GLN A 167 -12.66 -21.17 2.14
N GLU A 168 -11.46 -20.79 2.61
CA GLU A 168 -11.27 -19.67 3.52
C GLU A 168 -10.95 -18.39 2.74
N LEU A 169 -11.83 -17.40 2.87
CA LEU A 169 -11.72 -16.10 2.22
C LEU A 169 -11.33 -15.02 3.22
N THR A 170 -10.36 -14.21 2.86
CA THR A 170 -10.03 -12.97 3.57
C THR A 170 -11.07 -11.90 3.22
N VAL A 171 -11.66 -11.27 4.23
CA VAL A 171 -12.59 -10.15 4.07
C VAL A 171 -12.02 -8.94 4.79
N ASN A 172 -11.73 -7.89 4.03
CA ASN A 172 -11.11 -6.67 4.53
C ASN A 172 -12.18 -5.66 4.93
N LYS A 173 -12.27 -5.29 6.20
CA LYS A 173 -13.24 -4.32 6.72
C LYS A 173 -12.72 -2.90 6.77
N GLY A 174 -11.41 -2.73 6.92
CA GLY A 174 -10.74 -1.42 6.89
C GLY A 174 -10.49 -0.87 5.48
N VAL A 175 -11.45 -1.03 4.56
CA VAL A 175 -11.35 -0.53 3.17
C VAL A 175 -11.65 0.97 3.11
N SER A 176 -10.92 1.69 2.26
CA SER A 176 -11.16 3.12 2.07
C SER A 176 -12.46 3.39 1.30
N GLU A 177 -13.06 4.57 1.48
CA GLU A 177 -14.29 4.95 0.76
C GLU A 177 -14.12 4.89 -0.76
N ALA A 178 -12.93 5.26 -1.26
CA ALA A 178 -12.59 5.20 -2.68
C ALA A 178 -12.59 3.75 -3.22
N GLU A 179 -12.07 2.79 -2.44
CA GLU A 179 -12.10 1.37 -2.81
C GLU A 179 -13.51 0.81 -2.80
N VAL A 180 -14.32 1.20 -1.81
CA VAL A 180 -15.74 0.83 -1.74
C VAL A 180 -16.49 1.35 -2.97
N GLU A 181 -16.28 2.61 -3.35
CA GLU A 181 -16.88 3.19 -4.55
C GLU A 181 -16.42 2.47 -5.82
N ALA A 182 -15.11 2.20 -5.96
CA ALA A 182 -14.57 1.46 -7.10
C ALA A 182 -15.16 0.05 -7.21
N ALA A 183 -15.32 -0.66 -6.09
CA ALA A 183 -15.96 -1.98 -6.04
C ALA A 183 -17.42 -1.90 -6.49
N VAL A 184 -18.18 -0.95 -5.95
CA VAL A 184 -19.60 -0.78 -6.30
C VAL A 184 -19.75 -0.41 -7.78
N ASN A 185 -18.91 0.46 -8.30
CA ASN A 185 -18.92 0.86 -9.70
C ASN A 185 -18.60 -0.35 -10.61
N HIS A 186 -17.55 -1.11 -10.30
CA HIS A 186 -17.20 -2.34 -11.02
C HIS A 186 -18.36 -3.34 -11.02
N ALA A 187 -18.95 -3.62 -9.85
CA ALA A 187 -20.07 -4.55 -9.74
C ALA A 187 -21.29 -4.12 -10.59
N LYS A 188 -21.50 -2.81 -10.75
CA LYS A 188 -22.59 -2.26 -11.59
C LYS A 188 -22.27 -2.25 -13.08
N THR A 189 -20.99 -2.14 -13.46
CA THR A 189 -20.56 -1.96 -14.85
C THR A 189 -19.92 -3.19 -15.48
N ARG A 190 -19.71 -4.28 -14.72
CA ARG A 190 -19.03 -5.51 -15.19
C ARG A 190 -19.63 -6.13 -16.46
N GLY A 191 -20.89 -5.85 -16.77
CA GLY A 191 -21.60 -6.35 -17.94
C GLY A 191 -22.56 -7.50 -17.64
N SER A 192 -23.16 -8.06 -18.70
CA SER A 192 -24.07 -9.20 -18.57
C SER A 192 -23.28 -10.46 -18.25
N TRP A 193 -23.73 -11.21 -17.23
CA TRP A 193 -23.14 -12.48 -16.83
C TRP A 193 -23.05 -13.46 -18.01
N THR A 194 -21.84 -13.94 -18.33
CA THR A 194 -21.64 -15.00 -19.32
C THR A 194 -21.27 -16.32 -18.63
N VAL A 195 -21.94 -17.41 -19.04
CA VAL A 195 -21.70 -18.73 -18.44
C VAL A 195 -20.44 -19.34 -19.04
N GLY A 196 -19.47 -19.68 -18.18
CA GLY A 196 -18.31 -20.51 -18.55
C GLY A 196 -17.07 -19.76 -19.05
N GLY A 197 -17.08 -18.42 -19.02
CA GLY A 197 -15.92 -17.58 -19.26
C GLY A 197 -15.55 -16.77 -18.03
N ILE A 198 -14.24 -16.64 -17.74
CA ILE A 198 -13.79 -15.68 -16.73
C ILE A 198 -13.79 -14.30 -17.38
N GLU A 199 -14.54 -13.36 -16.82
CA GLU A 199 -14.60 -12.01 -17.33
C GLU A 199 -13.24 -11.30 -17.18
N SER A 200 -12.73 -10.75 -18.28
CA SER A 200 -11.46 -10.02 -18.28
C SER A 200 -11.51 -8.77 -17.39
N SER A 201 -12.69 -8.16 -17.27
CA SER A 201 -12.96 -7.01 -16.40
C SER A 201 -12.75 -7.36 -14.93
N ASP A 202 -13.18 -8.54 -14.48
CA ASP A 202 -13.00 -8.97 -13.09
C ASP A 202 -11.52 -9.15 -12.76
N LYS A 203 -10.77 -9.82 -13.64
CA LYS A 203 -9.30 -9.94 -13.50
C LYS A 203 -8.61 -8.58 -13.51
N ALA A 204 -9.03 -7.67 -14.39
CA ALA A 204 -8.48 -6.32 -14.43
C ALA A 204 -8.71 -5.60 -13.10
N TYR A 205 -9.93 -5.69 -12.53
CA TYR A 205 -10.26 -5.11 -11.23
C TYR A 205 -9.38 -5.67 -10.10
N ALA A 206 -9.19 -6.99 -10.05
CA ALA A 206 -8.37 -7.63 -9.02
C ALA A 206 -6.90 -7.18 -9.05
N ASN A 207 -6.39 -6.75 -10.21
CA ASN A 207 -5.01 -6.30 -10.39
C ASN A 207 -4.81 -4.78 -10.21
N GLN A 208 -5.85 -4.03 -9.83
CA GLN A 208 -5.78 -2.57 -9.64
C GLN A 208 -4.99 -2.16 -8.41
#